data_AF-A0A6J1ZWV7-F1
#
_entry.id   AF-A0A6J1ZWV7-F1
#
_cell.length_a   1.000
_cell.length_b   1.000
_cell.length_c   1.000
_cell.angle_alpha   90.00
_cell.angle_beta   90.00
_cell.angle_gamma   90.00
#
_symmetry.space_group_name_H-M   'P 1'
#
loop_
_entity.id
_entity.type
_entity.pdbx_description
1 polymer ?
#
loop_
_entity_poly.entity_id
_entity_poly.type
_entity_poly.pdbx_seq_one_letter_code
_entity_poly.pdbx_strand_id
1 'polypeptide(L)'
;MQGQRTWEKAYQHHRRKVQDAQPLVDTRAPLSLSHLRLKLKKLKLEEERLAVIDRDNRLLLERVSCIMRTRGQTEKETTAHEALSIPTSVSPAHRHH
;
A
#
# COMPACT_ATOMS: atom_id res chain seq x y z
N MET A 1 -25.94 31.21 -75.87
CA MET A 1 -24.68 30.77 -75.24
C MET A 1 -24.37 31.39 -73.86
N GLN A 2 -25.06 32.46 -73.41
CA GLN A 2 -24.75 33.11 -72.11
C GLN A 2 -25.20 32.30 -70.88
N GLY A 3 -26.35 31.59 -70.95
CA GLY A 3 -26.88 30.79 -69.84
C GLY A 3 -26.03 29.58 -69.43
N GLN A 4 -25.29 28.98 -70.37
CA GLN A 4 -24.38 27.87 -70.06
C GLN A 4 -23.23 28.34 -69.15
N ARG A 5 -22.69 29.54 -69.40
CA ARG A 5 -21.57 30.10 -68.63
C ARG A 5 -21.98 30.53 -67.22
N THR A 6 -23.23 30.95 -67.01
CA THR A 6 -23.73 31.32 -65.69
C THR A 6 -23.97 30.10 -64.81
N TRP A 7 -24.52 29.03 -65.40
CA TRP A 7 -24.72 27.77 -64.69
C TRP A 7 -23.40 27.14 -64.27
N GLU A 8 -22.41 27.12 -65.17
CA GLU A 8 -21.06 26.61 -64.87
C GLU A 8 -20.43 27.36 -63.69
N LYS A 9 -20.51 28.69 -63.68
CA LYS A 9 -20.01 29.51 -62.57
C LYS A 9 -20.72 29.23 -61.25
N ALA A 10 -22.04 29.10 -61.27
CA ALA A 10 -22.83 28.79 -60.07
C ALA A 10 -22.48 27.40 -59.52
N TYR A 11 -22.29 26.43 -60.40
CA TYR A 11 -21.87 25.07 -60.05
C TYR A 11 -20.49 25.06 -59.40
N GLN A 12 -19.50 25.72 -60.01
CA GLN A 12 -18.13 25.81 -59.47
C GLN A 12 -18.09 26.53 -58.11
N HIS A 13 -18.93 27.54 -57.92
CA HIS A 13 -19.06 28.25 -56.66
C HIS A 13 -19.72 27.38 -55.58
N HIS A 14 -20.77 26.63 -55.91
CA HIS A 14 -21.38 25.67 -54.99
C HIS A 14 -20.39 24.59 -54.57
N ARG A 15 -19.65 24.01 -55.52
CA ARG A 15 -18.62 23.00 -55.25
C ARG A 15 -17.57 23.49 -54.26
N ARG A 16 -17.09 24.74 -54.43
CA ARG A 16 -16.17 25.37 -53.46
C ARG A 16 -16.79 25.49 -52.07
N LYS A 17 -18.02 25.99 -51.96
CA LYS A 17 -18.72 26.09 -50.66
C LYS A 17 -18.91 24.75 -49.96
N VAL A 18 -19.20 23.69 -50.73
CA VAL A 18 -19.32 22.33 -50.18
C VAL A 18 -17.97 21.81 -49.70
N GLN A 19 -16.91 22.07 -50.46
CA GLN A 19 -15.55 21.64 -50.12
C GLN A 19 -14.98 22.38 -48.90
N ASP A 20 -15.27 23.68 -48.78
CA ASP A 20 -14.79 24.53 -47.70
C ASP A 20 -15.64 24.40 -46.42
N ALA A 21 -16.79 23.73 -46.50
CA ALA A 21 -17.69 23.53 -45.38
C ALA A 21 -16.98 22.78 -44.24
N GLN A 22 -16.82 23.44 -43.10
CA GLN A 22 -16.31 22.81 -41.89
C GLN A 22 -17.43 22.05 -41.18
N PRO A 23 -17.14 20.88 -40.57
CA PRO A 23 -18.10 20.17 -39.74
C PRO A 23 -18.49 21.02 -38.53
N LEU A 24 -19.79 21.11 -38.24
CA LEU A 24 -20.33 21.87 -37.10
C LEU A 24 -19.97 21.24 -35.75
N VAL A 25 -19.75 19.92 -35.74
CA VAL A 25 -19.47 19.13 -34.55
C VAL A 25 -18.11 18.48 -34.70
N ASP A 26 -17.31 18.52 -33.64
CA ASP A 26 -16.06 17.78 -33.58
C ASP A 26 -16.36 16.27 -33.56
N THR A 27 -15.93 15.58 -34.61
CA THR A 27 -16.03 14.12 -34.74
C THR A 27 -14.70 13.41 -34.50
N ARG A 28 -13.68 14.14 -34.03
CA ARG A 28 -12.38 13.54 -33.71
C ARG A 28 -12.51 12.51 -32.60
N ALA A 29 -11.65 11.50 -32.66
CA ALA A 29 -11.57 10.50 -31.60
C ALA A 29 -11.28 11.21 -30.26
N PRO A 30 -11.99 10.86 -29.17
CA PRO A 30 -11.70 11.40 -27.86
C PRO A 30 -10.23 11.20 -27.51
N LEU A 31 -9.63 12.20 -26.86
CA LEU A 31 -8.27 12.10 -26.36
C LEU A 31 -8.12 10.84 -25.50
N SER A 32 -7.08 10.04 -25.78
CA SER A 32 -6.79 8.84 -24.98
C SER A 32 -6.20 9.24 -23.63
N LEU A 33 -7.06 9.72 -22.75
CA LEU A 33 -6.70 10.15 -21.40
C LEU A 33 -6.01 8.98 -20.69
N SER A 34 -4.71 9.13 -20.44
CA SER A 34 -3.87 8.09 -19.81
C SER A 34 -4.40 7.67 -18.43
N HIS A 35 -5.02 8.62 -17.70
CA HIS A 35 -5.71 8.37 -16.43
C HIS A 35 -7.01 7.54 -16.55
N LEU A 36 -7.57 7.41 -17.76
CA LEU A 36 -8.68 6.50 -18.05
C LEU A 36 -8.18 5.07 -18.28
N ARG A 37 -6.95 4.92 -18.78
CA ARG A 37 -6.27 3.62 -18.96
C ARG A 37 -5.66 3.08 -17.66
N LEU A 38 -5.17 3.97 -16.80
CA LEU A 38 -4.56 3.62 -15.51
C LEU A 38 -5.57 3.82 -14.38
N LYS A 39 -5.87 2.77 -13.61
CA LYS A 39 -6.75 2.84 -12.43
C LYS A 39 -6.01 3.49 -11.24
N LEU A 40 -5.64 4.77 -11.38
CA LEU A 40 -4.77 5.48 -10.43
C LEU A 40 -5.33 5.47 -8.99
N LYS A 41 -6.65 5.63 -8.83
CA LYS A 41 -7.31 5.52 -7.51
C LYS A 41 -7.10 4.14 -6.88
N LYS A 42 -7.16 3.07 -7.67
CA LYS A 42 -6.91 1.70 -7.20
C LYS A 42 -5.45 1.53 -6.79
N LEU A 43 -4.52 2.01 -7.61
CA LEU A 43 -3.09 1.92 -7.31
C LEU A 43 -2.74 2.63 -6.00
N LYS A 44 -3.21 3.87 -5.83
CA LYS A 44 -2.99 4.63 -4.60
C LYS A 44 -3.54 3.92 -3.36
N LEU A 45 -4.74 3.35 -3.44
CA LEU A 45 -5.33 2.60 -2.33
C LEU A 45 -4.50 1.36 -1.96
N GLU A 46 -3.97 0.63 -2.95
CA GLU A 46 -3.09 -0.52 -2.68
C GLU A 46 -1.75 -0.08 -2.08
N GLU A 47 -1.16 1.02 -2.56
CA GLU A 47 0.06 1.58 -1.96
C GLU A 47 -0.15 1.97 -0.49
N GLU A 48 -1.23 2.67 -0.17
CA GLU A 48 -1.59 3.05 1.20
C GLU A 48 -1.80 1.81 2.09
N ARG A 49 -2.51 0.79 1.57
CA ARG A 49 -2.72 -0.48 2.27
C ARG A 49 -1.41 -1.21 2.54
N LEU A 50 -0.52 -1.30 1.56
CA LEU A 50 0.78 -1.95 1.70
C LEU A 50 1.67 -1.21 2.71
N ALA A 51 1.66 0.14 2.70
CA ALA A 51 2.41 0.94 3.65
C ALA A 51 1.99 0.66 5.11
N VAL A 52 0.69 0.47 5.36
CA VAL A 52 0.18 0.08 6.69
C VAL A 52 0.70 -1.30 7.09
N ILE A 53 0.59 -2.28 6.19
CA ILE A 53 1.07 -3.65 6.42
C ILE A 53 2.57 -3.67 6.74
N ASP A 54 3.38 -2.95 5.98
CA ASP A 54 4.83 -2.89 6.18
C ASP A 54 5.21 -2.24 7.52
N ARG A 55 4.49 -1.18 7.92
CA ARG A 55 4.68 -0.54 9.23
C ARG A 55 4.35 -1.53 10.35
N ASP A 56 3.24 -2.24 10.25
CA ASP A 56 2.80 -3.19 11.27
C ASP A 56 3.72 -4.42 11.34
N ASN A 57 4.21 -4.92 10.20
CA ASN A 57 5.20 -5.99 10.14
C ASN A 57 6.51 -5.60 10.83
N ARG A 58 7.00 -4.37 10.62
CA ARG A 58 8.20 -3.88 11.32
C ARG A 58 8.01 -3.85 12.83
N LEU A 59 6.87 -3.32 13.29
CA LEU A 59 6.55 -3.27 14.72
C LEU A 59 6.41 -4.67 15.34
N LEU A 60 5.80 -5.61 14.62
CA LEU A 60 5.68 -7.00 15.05
C LEU A 60 7.07 -7.65 15.20
N LEU A 61 7.94 -7.49 14.19
CA LEU A 61 9.31 -8.02 14.21
C LEU A 61 10.12 -7.45 15.38
N GLU A 62 10.01 -6.15 15.65
CA GLU A 62 10.68 -5.51 16.79
C GLU A 62 10.22 -6.11 18.12
N ARG A 63 8.91 -6.28 18.31
CA ARG A 63 8.33 -6.87 19.53
C ARG A 63 8.77 -8.33 19.72
N VAL A 64 8.67 -9.15 18.67
CA VAL A 64 9.11 -10.55 18.71
C VAL A 64 10.59 -10.63 19.02
N SER A 65 11.42 -9.80 18.38
CA SER A 65 12.87 -9.76 18.64
C SER A 65 13.19 -9.35 20.07
N CYS A 66 12.43 -8.42 20.65
CA CYS A 66 12.57 -8.04 22.07
C CYS A 66 12.24 -9.21 23.00
N ILE A 67 11.11 -9.90 22.76
CA ILE A 67 10.70 -11.07 23.55
C ILE A 67 11.74 -12.18 23.46
N MET A 68 12.22 -12.50 22.25
CA MET A 68 13.24 -13.53 22.04
C MET A 68 14.54 -13.23 22.78
N ARG A 69 14.96 -11.96 22.82
CA ARG A 69 16.14 -11.53 23.60
C ARG A 69 15.92 -11.64 25.11
N THR A 70 14.71 -11.33 25.59
CA THR A 70 14.42 -11.20 27.02
C THR A 70 13.98 -12.51 27.67
N ARG A 71 13.46 -13.48 26.90
CA ARG A 71 13.00 -14.78 27.41
C ARG A 71 14.10 -15.62 28.08
N GLY A 72 15.38 -15.32 27.84
CA GLY A 72 16.52 -15.92 28.55
C GLY A 72 16.94 -15.23 29.86
N GLN A 73 16.29 -14.12 30.23
CA GLN A 73 16.59 -13.36 31.45
C GLN A 73 15.59 -13.60 32.60
N THR A 74 14.34 -13.96 32.30
CA THR A 74 13.26 -14.11 33.29
C THR A 74 13.27 -15.42 34.08
N GLU A 75 14.29 -16.28 33.93
CA GLU A 75 14.44 -17.53 34.71
C GLU A 75 15.68 -17.53 35.63
N LYS A 76 16.29 -16.37 35.91
CA LYS A 76 17.52 -16.27 36.72
C LYS A 76 17.36 -15.64 38.10
N GLU A 77 16.13 -15.38 38.54
CA GLU A 77 15.88 -14.67 39.81
C GLU A 77 14.85 -15.37 40.71
N THR A 78 14.89 -16.70 40.75
CA THR A 78 14.15 -17.48 41.78
C THR A 78 15.00 -18.59 42.42
N THR A 79 16.33 -18.43 42.49
CA THR A 79 17.21 -19.41 43.14
C THR A 79 18.35 -18.75 43.92
N ALA A 80 18.05 -17.85 44.87
CA ALA A 80 19.10 -17.36 45.78
C ALA A 80 18.62 -16.82 47.14
N HIS A 81 17.43 -17.17 47.67
CA HIS A 81 17.04 -16.71 49.01
C HIS A 81 16.53 -17.79 49.99
N GLU A 82 16.61 -19.08 49.65
CA GLU A 82 16.15 -20.14 50.55
C GLU A 82 17.13 -21.33 50.60
N ALA A 83 18.43 -21.04 50.72
CA ALA A 83 19.47 -22.07 50.85
C ALA A 83 20.42 -21.83 52.02
N LEU A 84 19.97 -21.23 53.13
CA LEU A 84 20.76 -21.15 54.37
C LEU A 84 19.85 -21.18 55.60
N SER A 85 19.34 -22.37 55.94
CA SER A 85 18.85 -22.69 57.29
C SER A 85 18.94 -24.20 57.51
N ILE A 86 20.17 -24.71 57.58
CA ILE A 86 20.43 -25.97 58.28
C ILE A 86 21.05 -25.57 59.62
N PRO A 87 20.31 -25.61 60.74
CA PRO A 87 20.94 -25.61 62.05
C PRO A 87 21.44 -27.03 62.33
N THR A 88 22.68 -27.31 61.94
CA THR A 88 23.45 -28.41 62.51
C THR A 88 23.83 -28.03 63.94
N SER A 89 23.11 -28.50 64.94
CA SER A 89 23.62 -28.52 66.32
C SER A 89 23.57 -29.94 66.86
N VAL A 90 24.73 -30.59 66.82
CA VAL A 90 25.02 -31.81 67.56
C VAL A 90 25.33 -31.42 69.00
N SER A 91 24.62 -32.00 69.98
CA SER A 91 25.23 -32.44 71.25
C SER A 91 24.31 -33.32 72.11
N PRO A 92 24.89 -34.19 72.94
CA PRO A 92 24.28 -35.44 73.40
C PRO A 92 23.77 -35.33 74.84
N ALA A 93 22.72 -36.10 75.18
CA ALA A 93 22.29 -36.25 76.57
C ALA A 93 21.94 -37.71 76.89
N HIS A 94 22.47 -38.12 78.04
CA HIS A 94 22.51 -39.42 78.66
C HIS A 94 21.18 -40.19 78.79
N ARG A 95 21.27 -41.51 78.52
CA ARG A 95 20.89 -42.66 79.37
C ARG A 95 19.83 -42.36 80.46
N HIS A 96 18.75 -43.15 80.54
CA HIS A 96 18.37 -43.93 81.73
C HIS A 96 17.16 -44.87 81.49
N HIS A 97 17.37 -46.12 81.94
CA HIS A 97 16.50 -47.30 82.09
C HIS A 97 15.87 -47.96 80.86
#